data_AF-B8A9H9-F1
#
_entry.id   AF-B8A9H9-F1
#
_cell.length_a   1.000
_cell.length_b   1.000
_cell.length_c   1.000
_cell.angle_alpha   90.00
_cell.angle_beta   90.00
_cell.angle_gamma   90.00
#
_symmetry.space_group_name_H-M   'P 1'
#
loop_
_entity.id
_entity.type
_entity.pdbx_description
1 polymer ?
#
loop_
_entity_poly.entity_id
_entity_poly.type
_entity_poly.pdbx_seq_one_letter_code
_entity_poly.pdbx_strand_id
1 'polypeptide(L)'
;MDNVFFVQGLYMDWDQYHSNYSTYESDLAYVKFCEELAHKTKWFQDYLVLIAVEDKITMGQEYIWSMRFDCCNYKDFDGVYFEVWKRVAKQKMEFTDALSELYREDMFPLRNVDIKDELRSTRGRFRSMKENYDLYVACIDETVPEKEARQLIKDAIIEMAEDQSQEPRRSLHNTAQGRQ
;
A
#
# COMPACT_ATOMS: atom_id res chain seq x y z
N MET A 1 -27.54 32.39 4.15
CA MET A 1 -27.84 32.48 2.70
C MET A 1 -26.50 32.59 1.98
N ASP A 2 -25.62 31.59 2.09
CA ASP A 2 -25.68 30.21 1.54
C ASP A 2 -25.30 30.26 0.04
N ASN A 3 -24.50 29.39 -0.59
CA ASN A 3 -23.71 28.20 -0.20
C ASN A 3 -22.69 27.92 -1.36
N VAL A 4 -21.62 27.12 -1.27
CA VAL A 4 -21.09 26.20 -0.25
C VAL A 4 -19.53 26.12 -0.37
N PHE A 5 -18.83 25.39 0.52
CA PHE A 5 -17.39 25.13 0.44
C PHE A 5 -17.02 24.09 -0.64
N PHE A 6 -15.88 24.28 -1.32
CA PHE A 6 -15.11 23.19 -1.94
C PHE A 6 -13.62 23.41 -1.67
N VAL A 7 -13.11 22.80 -0.60
CA VAL A 7 -11.68 22.72 -0.31
C VAL A 7 -11.15 21.47 -1.00
N GLN A 8 -10.51 21.64 -2.14
CA GLN A 8 -9.84 20.56 -2.86
C GLN A 8 -8.33 20.72 -2.78
N GLY A 9 -7.66 19.75 -2.16
CA GLY A 9 -6.24 19.44 -2.36
C GLY A 9 -5.25 20.46 -1.80
N LEU A 10 -4.42 19.99 -0.87
CA LEU A 10 -3.11 20.62 -0.59
C LEU A 10 -2.17 20.39 -1.78
N TYR A 11 -2.42 21.12 -2.87
CA TYR A 11 -1.40 21.30 -3.89
C TYR A 11 -0.38 22.28 -3.31
N MET A 12 0.87 21.83 -3.15
CA MET A 12 1.97 22.68 -2.67
C MET A 12 2.04 23.96 -3.50
N ASP A 13 2.34 25.08 -2.84
CA ASP A 13 2.45 26.40 -3.48
C ASP A 13 3.36 26.35 -4.73
N TRP A 14 2.73 26.32 -5.90
CA TRP A 14 3.39 26.17 -7.21
C TRP A 14 4.28 27.37 -7.52
N ASP A 15 3.92 28.55 -7.00
CA ASP A 15 4.69 29.78 -7.17
C ASP A 15 5.96 29.72 -6.30
N GLN A 16 5.87 29.16 -5.09
CA GLN A 16 7.02 28.93 -4.22
C GLN A 16 7.98 27.83 -4.75
N TYR A 17 7.46 26.84 -5.49
CA TYR A 17 8.28 25.86 -6.20
C TYR A 17 9.00 26.49 -7.41
N HIS A 18 8.27 27.19 -8.29
CA HIS A 18 8.84 27.93 -9.43
C HIS A 18 9.88 28.97 -9.00
N SER A 19 9.64 29.70 -7.91
CA SER A 19 10.55 30.74 -7.43
C SER A 19 11.92 30.24 -6.95
N ASN A 20 12.10 28.93 -6.74
CA ASN A 20 13.35 28.35 -6.23
C ASN A 20 14.01 27.34 -7.18
N TYR A 21 13.22 26.57 -7.96
CA TYR A 21 13.75 25.44 -8.74
C TYR A 21 13.04 25.19 -10.09
N SER A 22 12.99 26.19 -10.98
CA SER A 22 13.05 25.90 -12.42
C SER A 22 13.65 27.05 -13.25
N THR A 23 14.79 26.78 -13.89
CA THR A 23 15.09 27.42 -15.17
C THR A 23 14.50 26.55 -16.28
N TYR A 24 14.11 27.14 -17.41
CA TYR A 24 13.66 26.41 -18.60
C TYR A 24 14.64 25.30 -19.03
N GLU A 25 15.94 25.51 -18.79
CA GLU A 25 17.00 24.52 -19.05
C GLU A 25 16.94 23.32 -18.11
N SER A 26 16.60 23.53 -16.83
CA SER A 26 16.38 22.47 -15.83
C SER A 26 15.16 21.62 -16.18
N ASP A 27 14.04 22.26 -16.54
CA ASP A 27 12.81 21.56 -16.93
C ASP A 27 13.02 20.76 -18.22
N LEU A 28 13.71 21.33 -19.20
CA LEU A 28 14.08 20.65 -20.44
C LEU A 28 15.04 19.47 -20.19
N ALA A 29 15.94 19.57 -19.21
CA ALA A 29 16.81 18.47 -18.81
C ALA A 29 16.01 17.34 -18.11
N TYR A 30 15.04 17.71 -17.25
CA TYR A 30 14.14 16.74 -16.61
C TYR A 30 13.26 16.01 -17.63
N VAL A 31 12.65 16.72 -18.57
CA VAL A 31 11.85 16.12 -19.66
C VAL A 31 12.70 15.14 -20.48
N LYS A 32 13.91 15.52 -20.90
CA LYS A 32 14.83 14.62 -21.63
C LYS A 32 15.23 13.40 -20.80
N PHE A 33 15.45 13.55 -19.50
CA PHE A 33 15.71 12.43 -18.60
C PHE A 33 14.52 11.47 -18.51
N CYS A 34 13.29 11.99 -18.44
CA CYS A 34 12.07 11.19 -18.49
C CYS A 34 11.88 10.49 -19.84
N GLU A 35 12.14 11.15 -20.96
CA GLU A 35 12.11 10.55 -22.30
C GLU A 35 13.17 9.44 -22.46
N GLU A 36 14.39 9.67 -21.99
CA GLU A 36 15.45 8.66 -21.96
C GLU A 36 15.08 7.46 -21.07
N LEU A 37 14.49 7.69 -19.89
CA LEU A 37 14.01 6.62 -19.02
C LEU A 37 12.87 5.84 -19.66
N ALA A 38 11.93 6.51 -20.31
CA ALA A 38 10.84 5.86 -21.04
C ALA A 38 11.40 5.00 -22.19
N HIS A 39 12.38 5.50 -22.94
CA HIS A 39 13.05 4.73 -23.99
C HIS A 39 13.84 3.53 -23.41
N LYS A 40 14.56 3.72 -22.30
CA LYS A 40 15.32 2.67 -21.60
C LYS A 40 14.44 1.65 -20.87
N THR A 41 13.17 1.95 -20.63
CA THR A 41 12.18 1.03 -20.05
C THR A 41 11.17 0.48 -21.07
N LYS A 42 11.21 0.97 -22.33
CA LYS A 42 10.34 0.49 -23.41
C LYS A 42 10.40 -1.02 -23.63
N TRP A 43 11.56 -1.64 -23.42
CA TRP A 43 11.70 -3.10 -23.55
C TRP A 43 10.81 -3.88 -22.57
N PHE A 44 10.42 -3.32 -21.42
CA PHE A 44 9.40 -3.94 -20.57
C PHE A 44 8.03 -3.96 -21.27
N GLN A 45 7.66 -2.86 -21.95
CA GLN A 45 6.41 -2.78 -22.71
C GLN A 45 6.42 -3.70 -23.94
N ASP A 46 7.54 -3.74 -24.67
CA ASP A 46 7.69 -4.62 -25.85
C ASP A 46 7.74 -6.11 -25.42
N TYR A 47 8.35 -6.44 -24.28
CA TYR A 47 8.33 -7.78 -23.67
C TYR A 47 6.92 -8.20 -23.21
N LEU A 48 6.12 -7.26 -22.67
CA LEU A 48 4.71 -7.48 -22.34
C LEU A 48 3.86 -7.78 -23.59
N VAL A 49 4.14 -7.13 -24.73
CA VAL A 49 3.48 -7.42 -26.01
C VAL A 49 3.88 -8.80 -26.54
N LEU A 50 5.15 -9.19 -26.43
CA LEU A 50 5.62 -10.53 -26.83
C LEU A 50 4.99 -11.65 -26.00
N ILE A 51 4.83 -11.46 -24.69
CA ILE A 51 4.14 -12.44 -23.80
C ILE A 51 2.65 -12.59 -24.15
N ALA A 52 2.01 -11.53 -24.66
CA ALA A 52 0.57 -11.53 -24.97
C ALA A 52 0.19 -12.37 -26.20
N VAL A 53 1.15 -12.81 -27.03
CA VAL A 53 0.91 -13.54 -28.29
C VAL A 53 0.93 -15.07 -28.11
N GLU A 54 1.54 -15.59 -27.04
CA GLU A 54 1.68 -17.04 -26.78
C GLU A 54 1.11 -17.45 -25.41
N ASP A 55 -0.21 -17.67 -25.33
CA ASP A 55 -0.94 -18.36 -24.23
C ASP A 55 -0.64 -17.95 -22.76
N LYS A 56 0.03 -16.82 -22.53
CA LYS A 56 0.53 -16.37 -21.22
C LYS A 56 -0.15 -15.12 -20.67
N ILE A 57 -1.33 -14.77 -21.18
CA ILE A 57 -2.14 -13.65 -20.63
C ILE A 57 -2.39 -13.86 -19.13
N THR A 58 -2.65 -15.09 -18.69
CA THR A 58 -2.86 -15.43 -17.27
C THR A 58 -1.59 -15.22 -16.44
N MET A 59 -0.43 -15.77 -16.86
CA MET A 59 0.85 -15.61 -16.14
C MET A 59 1.32 -14.15 -16.09
N GLY A 60 1.16 -13.41 -17.19
CA GLY A 60 1.49 -11.98 -17.26
C GLY A 60 0.58 -11.16 -16.34
N GLN A 61 -0.72 -11.46 -16.31
CA GLN A 61 -1.63 -10.82 -15.36
C GLN A 61 -1.35 -11.23 -13.92
N GLU A 62 -1.11 -12.50 -13.61
CA GLU A 62 -0.76 -12.95 -12.24
C GLU A 62 0.53 -12.31 -11.74
N TYR A 63 1.55 -12.15 -12.60
CA TYR A 63 2.79 -11.47 -12.25
C TYR A 63 2.61 -9.95 -12.06
N ILE A 64 1.87 -9.28 -12.95
CA ILE A 64 1.51 -7.86 -12.79
C ILE A 64 0.62 -7.65 -11.57
N TRP A 65 -0.29 -8.59 -11.28
CA TRP A 65 -1.11 -8.59 -10.07
C TRP A 65 -0.23 -8.79 -8.85
N SER A 66 0.72 -9.72 -8.82
CA SER A 66 1.67 -9.87 -7.71
C SER A 66 2.45 -8.57 -7.48
N MET A 67 3.11 -8.03 -8.52
CA MET A 67 3.86 -6.78 -8.38
C MET A 67 2.99 -5.59 -7.94
N ARG A 68 1.74 -5.48 -8.42
CA ARG A 68 0.80 -4.46 -7.94
C ARG A 68 0.26 -4.75 -6.55
N PHE A 69 0.08 -6.02 -6.18
CA PHE A 69 -0.38 -6.45 -4.87
C PHE A 69 0.67 -6.02 -3.83
N ASP A 70 1.92 -6.42 -4.04
CA ASP A 70 3.05 -6.11 -3.16
C ASP A 70 3.29 -4.59 -3.07
N CYS A 71 3.26 -3.86 -4.19
CA CYS A 71 3.54 -2.42 -4.22
C CYS A 71 2.35 -1.48 -3.93
N CYS A 72 1.09 -1.91 -4.06
CA CYS A 72 -0.08 -1.06 -3.81
C CYS A 72 -0.77 -1.37 -2.49
N ASN A 73 -0.93 -2.65 -2.12
CA ASN A 73 -1.69 -3.00 -0.92
C ASN A 73 -0.99 -2.54 0.35
N TYR A 74 0.33 -2.56 0.42
CA TYR A 74 1.05 -2.22 1.65
C TYR A 74 1.46 -0.74 1.78
N LYS A 75 1.40 0.02 0.67
CA LYS A 75 2.20 1.25 0.54
C LYS A 75 2.02 2.31 1.62
N ASP A 76 0.78 2.63 2.01
CA ASP A 76 0.49 3.71 2.95
C ASP A 76 -0.09 3.18 4.29
N PHE A 77 0.08 1.87 4.53
CA PHE A 77 -0.40 1.20 5.75
C PHE A 77 0.52 1.39 6.96
N ASP A 78 1.75 1.89 6.79
CA ASP A 78 2.65 2.19 7.91
C ASP A 78 2.07 3.30 8.81
N GLY A 79 1.47 4.32 8.19
CA GLY A 79 0.69 5.33 8.89
C GLY A 79 -0.56 4.76 9.56
N VAL A 80 -1.33 3.93 8.85
CA VAL A 80 -2.58 3.33 9.38
C VAL A 80 -2.30 2.46 10.60
N TYR A 81 -1.41 1.47 10.48
CA TYR A 81 -1.06 0.59 11.59
C TYR A 81 -0.38 1.32 12.75
N PHE A 82 0.39 2.38 12.48
CA PHE A 82 0.93 3.23 13.54
C PHE A 82 -0.17 3.96 14.34
N GLU A 83 -1.14 4.58 13.66
CA GLU A 83 -2.22 5.31 14.33
C GLU A 83 -3.21 4.39 15.05
N VAL A 84 -3.41 3.16 14.54
CA VAL A 84 -4.12 2.09 15.24
C VAL A 84 -3.33 1.62 16.46
N TRP A 85 -2.04 1.28 16.32
CA TRP A 85 -1.18 0.87 17.43
C TRP A 85 -1.16 1.92 18.56
N LYS A 86 -1.06 3.21 18.23
CA LYS A 86 -1.09 4.28 19.22
C LYS A 86 -2.39 4.28 20.04
N ARG A 87 -3.54 4.04 19.40
CA ARG A 87 -4.86 3.95 20.07
C ARG A 87 -5.02 2.64 20.85
N VAL A 88 -4.70 1.50 20.24
CA VAL A 88 -4.87 0.18 20.84
C VAL A 88 -3.87 -0.07 21.98
N ALA A 89 -2.56 0.09 21.72
CA ALA A 89 -1.52 -0.21 22.69
C ALA A 89 -1.46 0.84 23.81
N LYS A 90 -1.43 2.14 23.49
CA LYS A 90 -1.22 3.22 24.49
C LYS A 90 -2.50 3.80 25.08
N GLN A 91 -3.59 3.87 24.31
CA GLN A 91 -4.87 4.42 24.79
C GLN A 91 -5.87 3.31 25.21
N LYS A 92 -5.48 2.03 25.09
CA LYS A 92 -6.29 0.84 25.44
C LYS A 92 -7.65 0.79 24.74
N MET A 93 -7.69 1.24 23.48
CA MET A 93 -8.87 1.23 22.63
C MET A 93 -9.03 -0.13 21.92
N GLU A 94 -10.27 -0.54 21.65
CA GLU A 94 -10.53 -1.69 20.78
C GLU A 94 -10.14 -1.39 19.32
N PHE A 95 -9.64 -2.42 18.61
CA PHE A 95 -9.14 -2.26 17.23
C PHE A 95 -10.18 -1.68 16.27
N THR A 96 -11.43 -2.13 16.37
CA THR A 96 -12.54 -1.65 15.52
C THR A 96 -12.94 -0.22 15.83
N ASP A 97 -12.79 0.22 17.07
CA ASP A 97 -13.07 1.59 17.49
C ASP A 97 -11.96 2.52 16.98
N ALA A 98 -10.70 2.10 17.08
CA ALA A 98 -9.56 2.82 16.50
C ALA A 98 -9.72 3.01 14.98
N LEU A 99 -10.04 1.95 14.23
CA LEU A 99 -10.33 2.08 12.79
C LEU A 99 -11.55 2.97 12.50
N SER A 100 -12.57 2.93 13.36
CA SER A 100 -13.75 3.80 13.23
C SER A 100 -13.41 5.28 13.44
N GLU A 101 -12.49 5.61 14.34
CA GLU A 101 -11.97 6.98 14.49
C GLU A 101 -11.17 7.42 13.26
N LEU A 102 -10.19 6.62 12.83
CA LEU A 102 -9.36 6.92 11.65
C LEU A 102 -10.22 7.20 10.40
N TYR A 103 -11.30 6.44 10.21
CA TYR A 103 -12.27 6.62 9.11
C TYR A 103 -13.14 7.88 9.27
N ARG A 104 -13.56 8.22 10.49
CA ARG A 104 -14.37 9.44 10.77
C ARG A 104 -13.55 10.72 10.65
N GLU A 105 -12.28 10.67 11.03
CA GLU A 105 -11.33 11.79 10.98
C GLU A 105 -10.68 11.97 9.59
N ASP A 106 -10.99 11.09 8.62
CA ASP A 106 -10.42 11.07 7.26
C ASP A 106 -8.88 11.09 7.25
N MET A 107 -8.25 10.43 8.24
CA MET A 107 -6.79 10.48 8.43
C MET A 107 -6.01 9.86 7.27
N PHE A 108 -6.62 8.90 6.56
CA PHE A 108 -5.99 8.16 5.48
C PHE A 108 -6.93 8.03 4.27
N PRO A 109 -7.15 9.12 3.49
CA PRO A 109 -8.10 9.11 2.37
C PRO A 109 -7.78 8.03 1.32
N LEU A 110 -6.49 7.71 1.13
CA LEU A 110 -6.00 6.66 0.24
C LEU A 110 -6.21 5.23 0.76
N ARG A 111 -6.65 5.03 2.01
CA ARG A 111 -6.96 3.72 2.63
C ARG A 111 -8.35 3.64 3.25
N ASN A 112 -9.16 4.68 3.09
CA ASN A 112 -10.56 4.68 3.53
C ASN A 112 -11.41 3.57 2.89
N VAL A 113 -11.07 3.10 1.69
CA VAL A 113 -11.77 1.96 1.08
C VAL A 113 -11.47 0.67 1.85
N ASP A 114 -10.20 0.43 2.17
CA ASP A 114 -9.75 -0.76 2.90
C ASP A 114 -10.28 -0.76 4.34
N ILE A 115 -10.14 0.37 5.05
CA ILE A 115 -10.67 0.55 6.42
C ILE A 115 -12.19 0.33 6.45
N LYS A 116 -12.91 0.81 5.45
CA LYS A 116 -14.37 0.65 5.35
C LYS A 116 -14.79 -0.78 5.07
N ASP A 117 -14.07 -1.50 4.23
CA ASP A 117 -14.40 -2.89 3.88
C ASP A 117 -14.02 -3.88 5.01
N GLU A 118 -12.98 -3.56 5.80
CA GLU A 118 -12.66 -4.17 7.09
C GLU A 118 -13.79 -3.96 8.11
N LEU A 119 -14.23 -2.71 8.32
CA LEU A 119 -15.33 -2.37 9.25
C LEU A 119 -16.68 -2.99 8.83
N ARG A 120 -16.86 -3.33 7.55
CA ARG A 120 -18.00 -4.08 7.03
C ARG A 120 -17.90 -5.60 7.26
N SER A 121 -16.78 -6.08 7.78
CA SER A 121 -16.47 -7.50 7.98
C SER A 121 -16.58 -8.33 6.69
N THR A 122 -16.15 -7.74 5.57
CA THR A 122 -16.23 -8.39 4.25
C THR A 122 -15.10 -9.39 4.11
N ARG A 123 -15.34 -10.66 4.47
CA ARG A 123 -14.28 -11.69 4.46
C ARG A 123 -13.74 -11.94 3.06
N GLY A 124 -12.57 -11.39 2.77
CA GLY A 124 -11.90 -11.47 1.47
C GLY A 124 -11.13 -12.77 1.23
N ARG A 125 -10.37 -12.80 0.12
CA ARG A 125 -9.40 -13.88 -0.19
C ARG A 125 -8.12 -13.80 0.67
N PHE A 126 -7.85 -12.63 1.24
CA PHE A 126 -6.60 -12.30 1.95
C PHE A 126 -6.85 -12.05 3.44
N ARG A 127 -5.80 -12.06 4.26
CA ARG A 127 -5.91 -11.70 5.68
C ARG A 127 -6.45 -10.27 5.85
N SER A 128 -7.42 -10.14 6.76
CA SER A 128 -8.00 -8.88 7.21
C SER A 128 -6.96 -7.93 7.82
N MET A 129 -7.29 -6.65 7.92
CA MET A 129 -6.42 -5.68 8.62
C MET A 129 -6.21 -6.09 10.08
N LYS A 130 -7.24 -6.64 10.74
CA LYS A 130 -7.12 -7.16 12.10
C LYS A 130 -6.19 -8.35 12.21
N GLU A 131 -6.30 -9.34 11.32
CA GLU A 131 -5.41 -10.52 11.34
C GLU A 131 -3.94 -10.13 11.12
N ASN A 132 -3.67 -9.16 10.24
CA ASN A 132 -2.30 -8.65 10.04
C ASN A 132 -1.82 -7.80 11.24
N TYR A 133 -2.68 -6.97 11.83
CA TYR A 133 -2.35 -6.21 13.05
C TYR A 133 -2.02 -7.14 14.23
N ASP A 134 -2.88 -8.12 14.51
CA ASP A 134 -2.72 -9.05 15.64
C ASP A 134 -1.46 -9.92 15.49
N LEU A 135 -1.05 -10.24 14.25
CA LEU A 135 0.11 -11.08 13.96
C LEU A 135 1.46 -10.34 14.06
N TYR A 136 1.55 -9.11 13.54
CA TYR A 136 2.85 -8.41 13.40
C TYR A 136 2.98 -7.08 14.17
N VAL A 137 1.87 -6.45 14.59
CA VAL A 137 1.88 -5.09 15.16
C VAL A 137 1.47 -5.08 16.63
N ALA A 138 0.53 -5.94 17.05
CA ALA A 138 0.04 -6.03 18.42
C ALA A 138 1.10 -6.47 19.44
N CYS A 139 2.21 -7.06 18.99
CA CYS A 139 3.36 -7.43 19.82
C CYS A 139 4.28 -6.25 20.18
N ILE A 140 4.12 -5.08 19.55
CA ILE A 140 4.93 -3.89 19.83
C ILE A 140 4.46 -3.26 21.14
N ASP A 141 5.31 -3.32 22.17
CA ASP A 141 5.00 -2.85 23.52
C ASP A 141 4.67 -1.35 23.59
N GLU A 142 3.73 -0.98 24.45
CA GLU A 142 3.22 0.40 24.57
C GLU A 142 4.28 1.42 25.06
N THR A 143 5.31 0.96 25.76
CA THR A 143 6.41 1.79 26.27
C THR A 143 7.39 2.19 25.17
N VAL A 144 7.35 1.54 24.00
CA VAL A 144 8.23 1.84 22.88
C VAL A 144 8.04 3.31 22.41
N PRO A 145 9.12 4.08 22.25
CA PRO A 145 9.06 5.44 21.69
C PRO A 145 8.44 5.44 20.29
N GLU A 146 7.57 6.41 19.98
CA GLU A 146 6.83 6.41 18.72
C GLU A 146 7.73 6.37 17.46
N LYS A 147 8.93 6.98 17.53
CA LYS A 147 9.89 6.96 16.43
C LYS A 147 10.40 5.53 16.13
N GLU A 148 10.57 4.72 17.16
CA GLU A 148 11.05 3.34 17.06
C GLU A 148 9.90 2.42 16.64
N ALA A 149 8.71 2.59 17.23
CA ALA A 149 7.50 1.88 16.80
C ALA A 149 7.17 2.12 15.32
N ARG A 150 7.33 3.35 14.79
CA ARG A 150 7.18 3.62 13.35
C ARG A 150 8.14 2.83 12.48
N GLN A 151 9.35 2.53 12.96
CA GLN A 151 10.30 1.71 12.20
C GLN A 151 9.91 0.23 12.27
N LEU A 152 9.62 -0.29 13.46
CA LEU A 152 9.16 -1.66 13.66
C LEU A 152 7.89 -1.97 12.83
N ILE A 153 6.97 -1.02 12.72
CA ILE A 153 5.75 -1.17 11.89
C ILE A 153 6.07 -1.19 10.39
N LYS A 154 7.07 -0.43 9.92
CA LYS A 154 7.53 -0.51 8.52
C LYS A 154 8.17 -1.86 8.22
N ASP A 155 9.00 -2.34 9.13
CA ASP A 155 9.69 -3.63 9.00
C ASP A 155 8.66 -4.78 9.02
N ALA A 156 7.66 -4.71 9.91
CA ALA A 156 6.52 -5.62 9.96
C ALA A 156 5.70 -5.63 8.66
N ILE A 157 5.52 -4.49 8.00
CA ILE A 157 4.80 -4.40 6.72
C ILE A 157 5.59 -5.04 5.57
N ILE A 158 6.92 -4.96 5.60
CA ILE A 158 7.78 -5.70 4.65
C ILE A 158 7.59 -7.21 4.88
N GLU A 159 7.60 -7.66 6.13
CA GLU A 159 7.36 -9.07 6.49
C GLU A 159 5.96 -9.56 6.06
N MET A 160 4.91 -8.75 6.25
CA MET A 160 3.55 -9.05 5.76
C MET A 160 3.52 -9.29 4.25
N ALA A 161 4.19 -8.41 3.48
CA ALA A 161 4.25 -8.50 2.02
C ALA A 161 5.03 -9.76 1.57
N GLU A 162 6.16 -10.05 2.23
CA GLU A 162 6.95 -11.25 1.96
C GLU A 162 6.15 -12.54 2.22
N ASP A 163 5.42 -12.67 3.33
CA ASP A 163 4.64 -13.88 3.61
C ASP A 163 3.45 -14.05 2.64
N GLN A 164 2.69 -12.99 2.35
CA GLN A 164 1.57 -13.08 1.40
C GLN A 164 2.04 -13.39 -0.04
N SER A 165 3.24 -12.95 -0.44
CA SER A 165 3.84 -13.33 -1.74
C SER A 165 4.13 -14.85 -1.86
N GLN A 166 4.24 -15.57 -0.73
CA GLN A 166 4.54 -17.00 -0.68
C GLN A 166 3.31 -17.91 -0.58
N GLU A 167 2.15 -17.40 -0.13
CA GLU A 167 0.94 -18.21 0.07
C GLU A 167 0.44 -18.99 -1.18
N PRO A 168 0.62 -18.54 -2.44
CA PRO A 168 0.25 -19.34 -3.61
C PRO A 168 1.11 -20.60 -3.83
N ARG A 169 2.34 -20.66 -3.30
CA ARG A 169 3.28 -21.77 -3.58
C ARG A 169 3.04 -23.01 -2.73
N ARG A 170 2.32 -22.90 -1.61
CA ARG A 170 2.10 -24.02 -0.66
C ARG A 170 0.90 -24.90 -1.01
N SER A 171 -0.07 -24.43 -1.80
CA SER A 171 -1.31 -25.19 -2.09
C SER A 171 -1.16 -26.24 -3.19
N LEU A 172 -0.26 -26.03 -4.17
CA LEU A 172 -0.10 -26.94 -5.31
C LEU A 172 0.61 -28.26 -4.97
N HIS A 173 1.44 -28.31 -3.91
CA HIS A 173 2.28 -29.47 -3.63
C HIS A 173 1.59 -30.59 -2.84
N ASN A 174 0.45 -30.32 -2.18
CA ASN A 174 -0.19 -31.26 -1.26
C ASN A 174 -1.31 -32.12 -1.89
N THR A 175 -1.55 -32.02 -3.20
CA THR A 175 -2.62 -32.78 -3.90
C THR A 175 -2.09 -33.97 -4.71
N ALA A 176 -0.78 -34.25 -4.67
CA ALA A 176 -0.12 -35.28 -5.48
C ALA A 176 0.22 -36.61 -4.74
N GLN A 177 0.11 -36.66 -3.41
CA GLN A 177 0.32 -37.90 -2.63
C GLN A 177 -0.92 -38.22 -1.80
N GLY A 178 -1.93 -38.80 -2.46
CA GLY A 178 -3.22 -39.07 -1.81
C GLY A 178 -4.31 -39.61 -2.73
N ARG A 179 -3.98 -40.47 -3.69
CA ARG A 179 -4.97 -41.34 -4.36
C ARG A 179 -4.48 -42.79 -4.31
N GLN A 180 -5.41 -43.66 -3.94
CA GLN A 180 -5.24 -45.08 -3.62
C GLN A 180 -4.98 -45.92 -4.88
#